data_AF-A0A2V9NIT3-F1
#
_entry.id   AF-A0A2V9NIT3-F1
#
_cell.length_a   1.000
_cell.length_b   1.000
_cell.length_c   1.000
_cell.angle_alpha   90.00
_cell.angle_beta   90.00
_cell.angle_gamma   90.00
#
_symmetry.space_group_name_H-M   'P 1'
#
loop_
_entity.id
_entity.type
_entity.pdbx_description
1 polymer ?
#
loop_
_entity_poly.entity_id
_entity_poly.type
_entity_poly.pdbx_seq_one_letter_code
_entity_poly.pdbx_strand_id
1 'polypeptide(L)'
;DTSEEQGREFGKGRGTVDCCYPVKCISGHYGELIFGQKKKINILLSPMIHSLPSILHRHVVDTVTCTRVMAGPENIKAGFMKEHDVFADSGVVYASPFVSLGDRHMVTAQLHSSLKDIFDLDSGETERAVLAGFQALDSFTAKTRQQSREILAWCAQNQKPCILVLARPYHMDTGIGHEIEAELQAHGYPILWLQYLPGDDDLMNWLFEGDIRKGRVKSPFDISDVWTSSYSSNTNEIMWGAKVAARCPWITCVIRLSSYECGMDQPTYTPTQKIVEASGTLFFKFGDLDSTKPAGSIKIRVETIVHYLAKYSQDIIQQKLNWLSPKCPLPMAPQERTPSSTVVPAETGAVVVAGETPAAERARHSQLGV
;
A
#
# COMPACT_ATOMS: atom_id res chain seq x y z
N ASP A 1 18.46 33.44 27.30
CA ASP A 1 19.08 32.31 26.59
C ASP A 1 18.14 31.13 26.46
N THR A 2 17.10 31.28 25.66
CA THR A 2 16.29 30.14 25.22
C THR A 2 16.85 29.58 23.90
N SER A 3 16.53 28.33 23.58
CA SER A 3 16.84 27.74 22.25
C SER A 3 16.31 28.60 21.09
N GLU A 4 15.32 29.44 21.35
CA GLU A 4 14.73 30.41 20.43
C GLU A 4 15.67 31.58 20.14
N GLU A 5 16.41 32.08 21.14
CA GLU A 5 17.41 33.13 20.95
C GLU A 5 18.65 32.60 20.23
N GLN A 6 19.09 31.39 20.56
CA GLN A 6 20.20 30.71 19.86
C GLN A 6 19.87 30.38 18.39
N GLY A 7 18.66 29.92 18.09
CA GLY A 7 18.20 29.70 16.71
C GLY A 7 18.13 30.99 15.89
N ARG A 8 17.82 32.10 16.56
CA ARG A 8 17.70 33.43 15.96
C ARG A 8 19.06 34.11 15.71
N GLU A 9 20.04 33.83 16.55
CA GLU A 9 21.39 34.40 16.45
C GLU A 9 22.33 33.55 15.59
N PHE A 10 22.29 32.22 15.72
CA PHE A 10 23.24 31.30 15.09
C PHE A 10 22.62 30.40 14.00
N GLY A 11 21.31 30.20 13.97
CA GLY A 11 20.59 29.38 12.96
C GLY A 11 20.38 30.08 11.61
N LYS A 12 20.77 31.36 11.52
CA LYS A 12 20.57 32.25 10.36
C LYS A 12 21.29 31.69 9.11
N GLY A 13 20.51 31.17 8.16
CA GLY A 13 21.01 30.59 6.88
C GLY A 13 21.36 29.09 6.90
N ARG A 14 21.01 28.39 8.00
CA ARG A 14 21.43 27.00 8.29
C ARG A 14 20.28 26.00 8.53
N GLY A 15 19.04 26.46 8.64
CA GLY A 15 17.88 25.59 8.79
C GLY A 15 17.37 25.08 7.44
N THR A 16 17.75 23.87 7.04
CA THR A 16 16.97 23.10 6.06
C THR A 16 15.72 22.61 6.76
N VAL A 17 14.55 22.92 6.22
CA VAL A 17 13.30 22.37 6.76
C VAL A 17 13.42 20.85 6.76
N ASP A 18 13.42 20.23 7.93
CA ASP A 18 13.42 18.78 8.04
C ASP A 18 12.19 18.26 7.27
N CYS A 19 12.48 17.46 6.25
CA CYS A 19 11.51 16.93 5.31
C CYS A 19 11.63 15.42 5.30
N CYS A 20 10.56 14.78 4.83
CA CYS A 20 10.53 13.33 4.78
C CYS A 20 11.70 12.78 3.95
N TYR A 21 12.23 11.64 4.37
CA TYR A 21 13.42 11.05 3.77
C TYR A 21 13.39 10.92 2.22
N PRO A 22 12.25 10.55 1.57
CA PRO A 22 12.19 10.51 0.11
C PRO A 22 12.50 11.85 -0.57
N VAL A 23 12.20 12.99 0.09
CA VAL A 23 12.54 14.33 -0.41
C VAL A 23 14.04 14.60 -0.22
N LYS A 24 14.62 14.15 0.90
CA LYS A 24 16.07 14.23 1.15
C LYS A 24 16.84 13.45 0.07
N CYS A 25 16.36 12.29 -0.35
CA CYS A 25 16.95 11.46 -1.41
C CYS A 25 17.08 12.18 -2.76
N ILE A 26 16.18 13.13 -3.07
CA ILE A 26 16.24 13.89 -4.34
C ILE A 26 17.58 14.61 -4.49
N SER A 27 18.13 15.16 -3.40
CA SER A 27 19.44 15.84 -3.46
C SER A 27 20.58 14.89 -3.82
N GLY A 28 20.58 13.67 -3.27
CA GLY A 28 21.51 12.61 -3.63
C GLY A 28 21.39 12.21 -5.11
N HIS A 29 20.16 12.01 -5.59
CA HIS A 29 19.92 11.67 -7.00
C HIS A 29 20.35 12.79 -7.95
N TYR A 30 20.12 14.06 -7.62
CA TYR A 30 20.60 15.18 -8.43
C TYR A 30 22.14 15.19 -8.49
N GLY A 31 22.79 15.05 -7.34
CA GLY A 31 24.25 14.98 -7.27
C GLY A 31 24.82 13.83 -8.09
N GLU A 32 24.21 12.64 -8.01
CA GLU A 32 24.62 11.48 -8.80
C GLU A 32 24.44 11.71 -10.30
N LEU A 33 23.31 12.28 -10.74
CA LEU A 33 23.04 12.58 -12.14
C LEU A 33 24.02 13.60 -12.73
N ILE A 34 24.42 14.61 -11.95
CA ILE A 34 25.33 15.68 -12.39
C ILE A 34 26.79 15.21 -12.35
N PHE A 35 27.20 14.59 -11.25
CA PHE A 35 28.61 14.32 -10.95
C PHE A 35 29.01 12.85 -11.12
N GLY A 36 28.11 11.91 -10.80
CA GLY A 36 28.40 10.47 -10.74
C GLY A 36 28.33 9.74 -12.08
N GLN A 37 27.64 10.31 -13.08
CA GLN A 37 27.50 9.67 -14.38
C GLN A 37 28.76 9.81 -15.25
N LYS A 38 29.23 8.69 -15.83
CA LYS A 38 30.33 8.69 -16.81
C LYS A 38 29.95 9.44 -18.09
N LYS A 39 28.71 9.25 -18.56
CA LYS A 39 28.11 10.01 -19.65
C LYS A 39 27.30 11.14 -19.04
N LYS A 40 27.67 12.38 -19.31
CA LYS A 40 26.96 13.55 -18.81
C LYS A 40 25.55 13.60 -19.40
N ILE A 41 24.59 13.95 -18.56
CA ILE A 41 23.23 14.30 -18.99
C ILE A 41 23.23 15.72 -19.54
N ASN A 42 22.32 16.00 -20.48
CA ASN A 42 22.13 17.36 -20.99
C ASN A 42 21.04 18.11 -20.20
N ILE A 43 20.04 17.37 -19.72
CA ILE A 43 18.86 17.92 -19.07
C ILE A 43 18.57 17.11 -17.81
N LEU A 44 18.35 17.79 -16.69
CA LEU A 44 17.82 17.21 -15.48
C LEU A 44 16.36 17.64 -15.33
N LEU A 45 15.44 16.71 -15.59
CA LEU A 45 14.00 16.92 -15.49
C LEU A 45 13.50 16.44 -14.12
N SER A 46 12.90 17.34 -13.34
CA SER A 46 12.29 17.03 -12.05
C SER A 46 10.97 17.78 -11.88
N PRO A 47 9.85 17.19 -12.32
CA PRO A 47 8.58 17.89 -12.40
C PRO A 47 7.97 18.16 -11.01
N MET A 48 7.34 19.32 -10.87
CA MET A 48 6.51 19.68 -9.73
C MET A 48 5.10 19.12 -9.93
N ILE A 49 4.84 17.93 -9.41
CA ILE A 49 3.54 17.27 -9.55
C ILE A 49 2.56 17.86 -8.54
N HIS A 50 1.40 18.31 -9.02
CA HIS A 50 0.36 18.93 -8.21
C HIS A 50 -0.78 17.97 -7.84
N SER A 51 -1.29 17.24 -8.83
CA SER A 51 -2.40 16.28 -8.67
C SER A 51 -2.05 14.96 -9.38
N LEU A 52 -2.64 13.86 -8.92
CA LEU A 52 -2.46 12.53 -9.50
C LEU A 52 -3.80 11.95 -10.00
N PRO A 53 -3.78 11.14 -11.08
CA PRO A 53 -4.91 10.27 -11.41
C PRO A 53 -5.19 9.32 -10.25
N SER A 54 -6.46 9.13 -9.91
CA SER A 54 -6.87 8.18 -8.87
C SER A 54 -8.20 7.53 -9.22
N ILE A 55 -8.39 6.29 -8.78
CA ILE A 55 -9.68 5.59 -8.86
C ILE A 55 -10.75 6.25 -7.98
N LEU A 56 -10.34 7.02 -6.98
CA LEU A 56 -11.24 7.74 -6.09
C LEU A 56 -11.74 9.06 -6.67
N HIS A 57 -11.30 9.43 -7.88
CA HIS A 57 -11.72 10.67 -8.52
C HIS A 57 -13.26 10.76 -8.59
N ARG A 58 -13.82 11.93 -8.23
CA ARG A 58 -15.26 12.20 -8.05
C ARG A 58 -15.92 11.59 -6.81
N HIS A 59 -15.23 10.76 -6.05
CA HIS A 59 -15.71 10.21 -4.76
C HIS A 59 -15.10 10.93 -3.55
N VAL A 60 -14.05 11.71 -3.77
CA VAL A 60 -13.32 12.50 -2.78
C VAL A 60 -13.29 13.97 -3.18
N VAL A 61 -12.87 14.85 -2.26
CA VAL A 61 -12.81 16.29 -2.54
C VAL A 61 -11.76 16.61 -3.59
N ASP A 62 -10.56 16.03 -3.48
CA ASP A 62 -9.47 16.24 -4.43
C ASP A 62 -8.44 15.09 -4.39
N THR A 63 -7.50 15.06 -5.35
CA THR A 63 -6.40 14.10 -5.45
C THR A 63 -5.05 14.81 -5.59
N VAL A 64 -4.84 15.87 -4.81
CA VAL A 64 -3.56 16.59 -4.78
C VAL A 64 -2.45 15.77 -4.11
N THR A 65 -1.23 15.96 -4.57
CA THR A 65 -0.05 15.36 -3.93
C THR A 65 0.29 16.05 -2.62
N CYS A 66 1.21 15.46 -1.84
CA CYS A 66 1.81 16.19 -0.72
C CYS A 66 2.51 17.46 -1.24
N THR A 67 2.45 18.54 -0.48
CA THR A 67 3.12 19.81 -0.81
C THR A 67 4.62 19.65 -1.05
N ARG A 68 5.25 18.63 -0.43
CA ARG A 68 6.65 18.28 -0.65
C ARG A 68 6.94 17.67 -2.02
N VAL A 69 5.98 16.98 -2.64
CA VAL A 69 6.14 16.46 -4.00
C VAL A 69 6.12 17.61 -5.00
N MET A 70 5.22 18.57 -4.78
CA MET A 70 5.09 19.76 -5.63
C MET A 70 6.28 20.71 -5.45
N ALA A 71 6.66 21.04 -4.21
CA ALA A 71 7.71 22.04 -3.92
C ALA A 71 9.13 21.45 -3.83
N GLY A 72 9.25 20.12 -3.74
CA GLY A 72 10.53 19.41 -3.59
C GLY A 72 11.56 19.78 -4.66
N PRO A 73 11.21 19.73 -5.97
CA PRO A 73 12.14 20.07 -7.03
C PRO A 73 12.79 21.45 -6.86
N GLU A 74 12.00 22.52 -6.68
CA GLU A 74 12.53 23.88 -6.51
C GLU A 74 13.31 24.05 -5.20
N ASN A 75 12.88 23.42 -4.11
CA ASN A 75 13.60 23.47 -2.84
C ASN A 75 14.99 22.84 -2.95
N ILE A 76 15.09 21.67 -3.59
CA ILE A 76 16.38 20.99 -3.78
C ILE A 76 17.25 21.76 -4.77
N LYS A 77 16.69 22.25 -5.88
CA LYS A 77 17.38 23.12 -6.84
C LYS A 77 18.03 24.32 -6.16
N ALA A 78 17.32 24.99 -5.24
CA ALA A 78 17.87 26.12 -4.49
C ALA A 78 19.16 25.76 -3.71
N GLY A 79 19.27 24.52 -3.22
CA GLY A 79 20.49 24.01 -2.59
C GLY A 79 21.68 23.94 -3.55
N PHE A 80 21.43 23.49 -4.79
CA PHE A 80 22.44 23.42 -5.87
C PHE A 80 22.76 24.79 -6.49
N MET A 81 22.06 25.85 -6.11
CA MET A 81 22.29 27.23 -6.58
C MET A 81 22.77 28.17 -5.47
N LYS A 82 22.93 27.67 -4.23
CA LYS A 82 23.19 28.50 -3.05
C LYS A 82 24.54 29.22 -3.11
N GLU A 83 25.58 28.53 -3.53
CA GLU A 83 26.96 29.06 -3.60
C GLU A 83 27.33 29.49 -5.02
N HIS A 84 27.03 28.65 -6.01
CA HIS A 84 27.17 28.91 -7.44
C HIS A 84 26.14 28.05 -8.21
N ASP A 85 25.93 28.33 -9.50
CA ASP A 85 24.99 27.57 -10.33
C ASP A 85 25.64 26.28 -10.84
N VAL A 86 25.51 25.22 -10.03
CA VAL A 86 26.07 23.89 -10.33
C VAL A 86 25.56 23.32 -11.66
N PHE A 87 24.32 23.63 -12.05
CA PHE A 87 23.73 23.12 -13.29
C PHE A 87 24.41 23.76 -14.49
N ALA A 88 24.53 25.10 -14.49
CA ALA A 88 25.22 25.85 -15.54
C ALA A 88 26.70 25.44 -15.66
N ASP A 89 27.40 25.33 -14.53
CA ASP A 89 28.82 24.93 -14.50
C ASP A 89 29.05 23.52 -15.05
N SER A 90 28.05 22.64 -14.90
CA SER A 90 28.07 21.27 -15.42
C SER A 90 27.53 21.15 -16.85
N GLY A 91 27.09 22.25 -17.46
CA GLY A 91 26.45 22.24 -18.78
C GLY A 91 25.11 21.49 -18.82
N VAL A 92 24.39 21.46 -17.69
CA VAL A 92 23.10 20.77 -17.54
C VAL A 92 21.97 21.80 -17.48
N VAL A 93 20.94 21.61 -18.30
CA VAL A 93 19.70 22.39 -18.20
C VAL A 93 18.80 21.76 -17.14
N TYR A 94 18.47 22.51 -16.09
CA TYR A 94 17.51 22.07 -15.08
C TYR A 94 16.08 22.45 -15.50
N ALA A 95 15.16 21.48 -15.47
CA ALA A 95 13.77 21.66 -15.84
C ALA A 95 12.82 21.10 -14.77
N SER A 96 11.88 21.92 -14.31
CA SER A 96 10.93 21.57 -13.24
C SER A 96 9.50 21.98 -13.60
N PRO A 97 8.90 21.40 -14.67
CA PRO A 97 7.57 21.80 -15.10
C PRO A 97 6.54 21.54 -13.99
N PHE A 98 5.59 22.46 -13.84
CA PHE A 98 4.43 22.27 -12.99
C PHE A 98 3.37 21.46 -13.73
N VAL A 99 2.95 20.32 -13.17
CA VAL A 99 2.04 19.39 -13.87
C VAL A 99 0.94 18.88 -12.95
N SER A 100 -0.29 19.02 -13.41
CA SER A 100 -1.50 18.48 -12.77
C SER A 100 -1.90 17.17 -13.45
N LEU A 101 -1.24 16.06 -13.11
CA LEU A 101 -1.49 14.76 -13.78
C LEU A 101 -2.92 14.23 -13.55
N GLY A 102 -3.58 14.63 -12.46
CA GLY A 102 -5.00 14.33 -12.24
C GLY A 102 -5.93 15.00 -13.25
N ASP A 103 -5.50 16.16 -13.78
CA ASP A 103 -6.25 17.00 -14.71
C ASP A 103 -5.70 16.84 -16.13
N ARG A 104 -5.87 15.63 -16.70
CA ARG A 104 -5.21 15.22 -17.97
C ARG A 104 -5.30 16.24 -19.11
N HIS A 105 -6.42 16.94 -19.22
CA HIS A 105 -6.67 17.97 -20.23
C HIS A 105 -5.73 19.19 -20.13
N MET A 106 -5.13 19.44 -18.96
CA MET A 106 -4.19 20.54 -18.74
C MET A 106 -2.73 20.17 -19.05
N VAL A 107 -2.41 18.87 -19.01
CA VAL A 107 -1.02 18.39 -18.99
C VAL A 107 -0.25 18.76 -20.26
N THR A 108 -0.89 18.68 -21.43
CA THR A 108 -0.25 19.06 -22.71
C THR A 108 0.21 20.51 -22.71
N ALA A 109 -0.67 21.44 -22.31
CA ALA A 109 -0.34 22.86 -22.27
C ALA A 109 0.73 23.17 -21.21
N GLN A 110 0.64 22.54 -20.03
CA GLN A 110 1.61 22.70 -18.92
C GLN A 110 3.01 22.22 -19.31
N LEU A 111 3.11 21.03 -19.93
CA LEU A 111 4.40 20.50 -20.38
C LEU A 111 4.94 21.29 -21.57
N HIS A 112 4.13 21.60 -22.58
CA HIS A 112 4.58 22.36 -23.75
C HIS A 112 5.14 23.72 -23.34
N SER A 113 4.37 24.49 -22.55
CA SER A 113 4.80 25.82 -22.11
C SER A 113 6.10 25.80 -21.31
N SER A 114 6.35 24.74 -20.54
CA SER A 114 7.54 24.62 -19.68
C SER A 114 8.76 24.01 -20.38
N LEU A 115 8.56 23.22 -21.43
CA LEU A 115 9.61 22.38 -22.02
C LEU A 115 9.91 22.70 -23.50
N LYS A 116 9.07 23.48 -24.18
CA LYS A 116 9.22 23.76 -25.62
C LYS A 116 10.60 24.30 -26.00
N ASP A 117 11.17 25.22 -25.22
CA ASP A 117 12.43 25.87 -25.56
C ASP A 117 13.64 24.97 -25.19
N ILE A 118 13.42 24.00 -24.31
CA ILE A 118 14.45 23.05 -23.85
C ILE A 118 14.64 21.92 -24.85
N PHE A 119 13.54 21.45 -25.45
CA PHE A 119 13.51 20.29 -26.34
C PHE A 119 13.15 20.64 -27.80
N ASP A 120 12.94 21.92 -28.11
CA ASP A 120 12.43 22.41 -29.41
C ASP A 120 11.10 21.75 -29.82
N LEU A 121 10.16 21.67 -28.85
CA LEU A 121 8.90 20.93 -29.03
C LEU A 121 7.82 21.76 -29.71
N ASP A 122 7.19 21.17 -30.72
CA ASP A 122 5.90 21.63 -31.20
C ASP A 122 4.74 21.14 -30.30
N SER A 123 3.62 21.87 -30.33
CA SER A 123 2.46 21.55 -29.48
C SER A 123 1.83 20.20 -29.82
N GLY A 124 1.84 19.82 -31.11
CA GLY A 124 1.30 18.53 -31.56
C GLY A 124 2.20 17.36 -31.17
N GLU A 125 3.52 17.52 -31.18
CA GLU A 125 4.46 16.54 -30.63
C GLU A 125 4.24 16.33 -29.14
N THR A 126 4.08 17.43 -28.40
CA THR A 126 3.78 17.35 -26.96
C THR A 126 2.46 16.62 -26.71
N GLU A 127 1.41 16.92 -27.49
CA GLU A 127 0.11 16.24 -27.38
C GLU A 127 0.24 14.73 -27.64
N ARG A 128 0.94 14.32 -28.70
CA ARG A 128 1.18 12.90 -29.01
C ARG A 128 1.95 12.21 -27.89
N ALA A 129 2.97 12.86 -27.34
CA ALA A 129 3.77 12.32 -26.24
C ALA A 129 2.96 12.16 -24.95
N VAL A 130 2.15 13.16 -24.60
CA VAL A 130 1.26 13.12 -23.42
C VAL A 130 0.21 12.02 -23.57
N LEU A 131 -0.41 11.90 -24.75
CA LEU A 131 -1.38 10.85 -25.03
C LEU A 131 -0.74 9.46 -24.89
N ALA A 132 0.44 9.24 -25.48
CA ALA A 132 1.17 7.98 -25.36
C ALA A 132 1.54 7.67 -23.90
N GLY A 133 1.96 8.68 -23.12
CA GLY A 133 2.27 8.53 -21.69
C GLY A 133 1.06 8.09 -20.86
N PHE A 134 -0.10 8.72 -21.07
CA PHE A 134 -1.32 8.30 -20.38
C PHE A 134 -1.84 6.93 -20.81
N GLN A 135 -1.74 6.60 -22.11
CA GLN A 135 -2.09 5.26 -22.59
C GLN A 135 -1.20 4.17 -21.97
N ALA A 136 0.11 4.43 -21.84
CA ALA A 136 1.04 3.52 -21.18
C ALA A 136 0.70 3.37 -19.69
N LEU A 137 0.41 4.47 -18.98
CA LEU A 137 0.01 4.47 -17.58
C LEU A 137 -1.29 3.66 -17.38
N ASP A 138 -2.32 3.92 -18.19
CA ASP A 138 -3.61 3.23 -18.09
C ASP A 138 -3.48 1.74 -18.37
N SER A 139 -2.71 1.37 -19.40
CA SER A 139 -2.44 -0.02 -19.76
C SER A 139 -1.70 -0.76 -18.65
N PHE A 140 -0.68 -0.12 -18.07
CA PHE A 140 0.05 -0.67 -16.93
C PHE A 140 -0.85 -0.83 -15.71
N THR A 141 -1.59 0.21 -15.32
CA THR A 141 -2.50 0.15 -14.17
C THR A 141 -3.58 -0.92 -14.34
N ALA A 142 -4.19 -1.02 -15.52
CA ALA A 142 -5.19 -2.06 -15.81
C ALA A 142 -4.60 -3.46 -15.68
N LYS A 143 -3.42 -3.71 -16.28
CA LYS A 143 -2.72 -4.99 -16.19
C LYS A 143 -2.40 -5.37 -14.74
N THR A 144 -1.82 -4.45 -13.97
CA THR A 144 -1.38 -4.74 -12.59
C THR A 144 -2.57 -4.93 -11.63
N ARG A 145 -3.69 -4.22 -11.86
CA ARG A 145 -4.94 -4.45 -11.11
C ARG A 145 -5.55 -5.80 -11.45
N GLN A 146 -5.53 -6.19 -12.72
CA GLN A 146 -5.98 -7.52 -13.15
C GLN A 146 -5.16 -8.63 -12.48
N GLN A 147 -3.84 -8.49 -12.41
CA GLN A 147 -2.97 -9.43 -11.67
C GLN A 147 -3.31 -9.46 -10.18
N SER A 148 -3.60 -8.31 -9.56
CA SER A 148 -4.02 -8.25 -8.16
C SER A 148 -5.36 -8.95 -7.93
N ARG A 149 -6.28 -8.87 -8.90
CA ARG A 149 -7.55 -9.60 -8.89
C ARG A 149 -7.35 -11.10 -9.02
N GLU A 150 -6.43 -11.53 -9.89
CA GLU A 150 -6.04 -12.95 -10.03
C GLU A 150 -5.43 -13.51 -8.75
N ILE A 151 -4.60 -12.72 -8.04
CA ILE A 151 -4.08 -13.10 -6.72
C ILE A 151 -5.23 -13.31 -5.72
N LEU A 152 -6.19 -12.38 -5.65
CA LEU A 152 -7.36 -12.55 -4.77
C LEU A 152 -8.21 -13.76 -5.17
N ALA A 153 -8.40 -14.01 -6.46
CA ALA A 153 -9.12 -15.17 -6.96
C ALA A 153 -8.40 -16.48 -6.57
N TRP A 154 -7.08 -16.52 -6.68
CA TRP A 154 -6.28 -17.65 -6.22
C TRP A 154 -6.39 -17.84 -4.70
N CYS A 155 -6.34 -16.76 -3.92
CA CYS A 155 -6.53 -16.80 -2.47
C CYS A 155 -7.92 -17.36 -2.10
N ALA A 156 -8.94 -16.96 -2.85
CA ALA A 156 -10.31 -17.46 -2.73
C ALA A 156 -10.42 -18.96 -3.03
N GLN A 157 -9.90 -19.40 -4.17
CA GLN A 157 -9.92 -20.82 -4.57
C GLN A 157 -9.17 -21.72 -3.58
N ASN A 158 -8.07 -21.23 -3.00
CA ASN A 158 -7.17 -22.05 -2.17
C ASN A 158 -7.36 -21.83 -0.67
N GLN A 159 -8.31 -20.98 -0.25
CA GLN A 159 -8.51 -20.58 1.15
C GLN A 159 -7.21 -20.09 1.81
N LYS A 160 -6.44 -19.28 1.06
CA LYS A 160 -5.16 -18.73 1.51
C LYS A 160 -5.29 -17.24 1.85
N PRO A 161 -4.61 -16.76 2.91
CA PRO A 161 -4.53 -15.35 3.18
C PRO A 161 -3.54 -14.64 2.24
N CYS A 162 -3.78 -13.35 2.01
CA CYS A 162 -2.83 -12.41 1.43
C CYS A 162 -2.63 -11.21 2.35
N ILE A 163 -1.52 -10.50 2.13
CA ILE A 163 -1.16 -9.29 2.87
C ILE A 163 -1.40 -8.08 1.96
N LEU A 164 -2.03 -7.03 2.50
CA LEU A 164 -2.11 -5.74 1.83
C LEU A 164 -1.07 -4.77 2.37
N VAL A 165 -0.24 -4.23 1.49
CA VAL A 165 0.69 -3.15 1.79
C VAL A 165 0.00 -1.81 1.57
N LEU A 166 -0.26 -1.09 2.66
CA LEU A 166 -0.70 0.31 2.67
C LEU A 166 0.53 1.21 2.78
N ALA A 167 0.98 1.70 1.64
CA ALA A 167 2.19 2.50 1.55
C ALA A 167 2.06 3.51 0.41
N ARG A 168 3.04 4.40 0.29
CA ARG A 168 3.23 5.27 -0.87
C ARG A 168 4.04 4.54 -1.96
N PRO A 169 3.88 4.88 -3.26
CA PRO A 169 4.52 4.17 -4.37
C PRO A 169 6.04 4.04 -4.24
N TYR A 170 6.71 5.07 -3.70
CA TYR A 170 8.16 5.06 -3.53
C TYR A 170 8.66 4.03 -2.51
N HIS A 171 7.81 3.43 -1.67
CA HIS A 171 8.23 2.35 -0.78
C HIS A 171 8.46 1.03 -1.54
N MET A 172 8.18 0.96 -2.84
CA MET A 172 8.64 -0.15 -3.68
C MET A 172 10.14 -0.05 -4.00
N ASP A 173 10.79 1.08 -3.69
CA ASP A 173 12.24 1.24 -3.79
C ASP A 173 12.93 0.53 -2.61
N THR A 174 13.97 -0.27 -2.89
CA THR A 174 14.66 -1.10 -1.88
C THR A 174 15.46 -0.28 -0.87
N GLY A 175 15.83 0.96 -1.21
CA GLY A 175 16.47 1.91 -0.31
C GLY A 175 15.49 2.60 0.66
N ILE A 176 14.18 2.56 0.38
CA ILE A 176 13.14 3.21 1.19
C ILE A 176 12.25 2.17 1.89
N GLY A 177 11.72 1.19 1.16
CA GLY A 177 10.83 0.16 1.70
C GLY A 177 11.52 -1.04 2.32
N HIS A 178 12.82 -1.21 2.05
CA HIS A 178 13.66 -2.33 2.52
C HIS A 178 13.12 -3.74 2.22
N GLU A 179 12.31 -3.90 1.17
CA GLU A 179 11.85 -5.20 0.65
C GLU A 179 11.14 -6.08 1.70
N ILE A 180 10.49 -5.46 2.70
CA ILE A 180 9.77 -6.17 3.78
C ILE A 180 8.73 -7.12 3.19
N GLU A 181 8.04 -6.68 2.14
CA GLU A 181 7.05 -7.48 1.42
C GLU A 181 7.66 -8.69 0.71
N ALA A 182 8.90 -8.58 0.20
CA ALA A 182 9.58 -9.69 -0.46
C ALA A 182 9.96 -10.78 0.55
N GLU A 183 10.40 -10.40 1.76
CA GLU A 183 10.66 -11.36 2.84
C GLU A 183 9.38 -12.11 3.23
N LEU A 184 8.25 -11.41 3.35
CA LEU A 184 6.96 -12.04 3.66
C LEU A 184 6.45 -12.93 2.52
N GLN A 185 6.71 -12.53 1.27
CA GLN A 185 6.40 -13.35 0.10
C GLN A 185 7.21 -14.65 0.09
N ALA A 186 8.48 -14.62 0.51
CA ALA A 186 9.31 -15.82 0.65
C ALA A 186 8.77 -16.81 1.70
N HIS A 187 7.98 -16.33 2.68
CA HIS A 187 7.23 -17.17 3.62
C HIS A 187 5.91 -17.73 3.06
N GLY A 188 5.60 -17.48 1.78
CA GLY A 188 4.44 -18.05 1.09
C GLY A 188 3.16 -17.22 1.17
N TYR A 189 3.24 -15.95 1.56
CA TYR A 189 2.09 -15.04 1.61
C TYR A 189 2.05 -14.15 0.36
N PRO A 190 0.99 -14.23 -0.47
CA PRO A 190 0.81 -13.29 -1.57
C PRO A 190 0.69 -11.85 -1.06
N ILE A 191 1.31 -10.92 -1.79
CA ILE A 191 1.33 -9.50 -1.48
C ILE A 191 0.47 -8.73 -2.48
N LEU A 192 -0.39 -7.87 -1.97
CA LEU A 192 -1.10 -6.85 -2.73
C LEU A 192 -0.58 -5.47 -2.34
N TRP A 193 -0.42 -4.60 -3.32
CA TRP A 193 -0.06 -3.20 -3.09
C TRP A 193 -1.27 -2.30 -3.31
N LEU A 194 -1.47 -1.35 -2.39
CA LEU A 194 -2.56 -0.39 -2.45
C LEU A 194 -2.75 0.25 -3.83
N GLN A 195 -1.66 0.70 -4.46
CA GLN A 195 -1.67 1.40 -5.76
C GLN A 195 -2.37 0.60 -6.85
N TYR A 196 -2.33 -0.74 -6.74
CA TYR A 196 -2.83 -1.67 -7.73
C TYR A 196 -3.95 -2.56 -7.20
N LEU A 197 -4.57 -2.19 -6.08
CA LEU A 197 -5.77 -2.88 -5.60
C LEU A 197 -6.83 -2.91 -6.71
N PRO A 198 -7.53 -4.07 -6.88
CA PRO A 198 -8.60 -4.18 -7.85
C PRO A 198 -9.70 -3.16 -7.57
N GLY A 199 -10.22 -2.58 -8.65
CA GLY A 199 -11.23 -1.54 -8.63
C GLY A 199 -12.55 -1.96 -9.26
N ASP A 200 -12.69 -3.25 -9.56
CA ASP A 200 -13.78 -3.80 -10.35
C ASP A 200 -15.13 -3.67 -9.64
N ASP A 201 -16.16 -3.25 -10.37
CA ASP A 201 -17.48 -2.97 -9.81
C ASP A 201 -18.10 -4.18 -9.11
N ASP A 202 -17.95 -5.39 -9.64
CA ASP A 202 -18.54 -6.58 -9.04
C ASP A 202 -17.93 -6.91 -7.67
N LEU A 203 -16.60 -6.88 -7.56
CA LEU A 203 -15.89 -7.11 -6.31
C LEU A 203 -16.16 -5.97 -5.32
N MET A 204 -16.04 -4.71 -5.75
CA MET A 204 -16.23 -3.56 -4.88
C MET A 204 -17.68 -3.46 -4.39
N ASN A 205 -18.67 -3.71 -5.24
CA ASN A 205 -20.07 -3.71 -4.81
C ASN A 205 -20.36 -4.87 -3.85
N TRP A 206 -19.81 -6.06 -4.08
CA TRP A 206 -19.97 -7.20 -3.16
C TRP A 206 -19.36 -6.91 -1.77
N LEU A 207 -18.18 -6.29 -1.72
CA LEU A 207 -17.53 -5.96 -0.44
C LEU A 207 -18.30 -4.89 0.34
N PHE A 208 -18.96 -3.94 -0.34
CA PHE A 208 -19.58 -2.76 0.29
C PHE A 208 -21.12 -2.78 0.31
N GLU A 209 -21.78 -3.78 -0.28
CA GLU A 209 -23.26 -3.80 -0.43
C GLU A 209 -24.02 -3.59 0.89
N GLY A 210 -23.51 -4.17 1.98
CA GLY A 210 -24.14 -4.07 3.29
C GLY A 210 -24.13 -2.65 3.87
N ASP A 211 -23.04 -1.90 3.64
CA ASP A 211 -22.90 -0.53 4.11
C ASP A 211 -23.65 0.46 3.21
N ILE A 212 -23.66 0.21 1.90
CA ILE A 212 -24.44 0.98 0.93
C ILE A 212 -25.95 0.84 1.23
N ARG A 213 -26.44 -0.38 1.46
CA ARG A 213 -27.85 -0.64 1.81
C ARG A 213 -28.27 0.04 3.12
N LYS A 214 -27.33 0.15 4.07
CA LYS A 214 -27.53 0.86 5.35
C LYS A 214 -27.35 2.38 5.25
N GLY A 215 -26.98 2.90 4.08
CA GLY A 215 -26.74 4.33 3.87
C GLY A 215 -25.51 4.88 4.59
N ARG A 216 -24.55 4.03 4.98
CA ARG A 216 -23.31 4.46 5.66
C ARG A 216 -22.31 5.10 4.70
N VAL A 217 -22.30 4.62 3.46
CA VAL A 217 -21.44 5.10 2.37
C VAL A 217 -22.26 5.21 1.11
N LYS A 218 -21.92 6.18 0.24
CA LYS A 218 -22.63 6.40 -1.03
C LYS A 218 -22.18 5.45 -2.14
N SER A 219 -20.94 4.97 -2.06
CA SER A 219 -20.32 4.08 -3.03
C SER A 219 -19.17 3.31 -2.37
N PRO A 220 -18.64 2.22 -2.99
CA PRO A 220 -17.46 1.52 -2.49
C PRO A 220 -16.19 2.40 -2.39
N PHE A 221 -16.14 3.48 -3.16
CA PHE A 221 -15.02 4.43 -3.23
C PHE A 221 -15.20 5.65 -2.31
N ASP A 222 -16.35 5.76 -1.64
CA ASP A 222 -16.62 6.84 -0.69
C ASP A 222 -15.87 6.58 0.63
N ILE A 223 -15.09 7.56 1.08
CA ILE A 223 -14.33 7.53 2.34
C ILE A 223 -14.76 8.60 3.34
N SER A 224 -15.82 9.35 3.03
CA SER A 224 -16.26 10.52 3.83
C SER A 224 -16.72 10.17 5.24
N ASP A 225 -17.10 8.91 5.47
CA ASP A 225 -17.46 8.33 6.77
C ASP A 225 -16.27 8.19 7.72
N VAL A 226 -15.05 8.02 7.19
CA VAL A 226 -13.83 7.81 8.00
C VAL A 226 -12.81 8.95 7.84
N TRP A 227 -12.91 9.73 6.77
CA TRP A 227 -11.95 10.78 6.44
C TRP A 227 -12.63 11.96 5.73
N THR A 228 -12.93 13.00 6.49
CA THR A 228 -13.65 14.19 6.00
C THR A 228 -12.77 15.12 5.16
N SER A 229 -11.47 15.18 5.46
CA SER A 229 -10.49 16.05 4.77
C SER A 229 -9.83 15.34 3.57
N SER A 230 -10.64 14.88 2.62
CA SER A 230 -10.20 14.00 1.53
C SER A 230 -9.60 14.72 0.31
N TYR A 231 -8.58 15.55 0.55
CA TYR A 231 -7.88 16.31 -0.51
C TYR A 231 -6.67 15.57 -1.09
N SER A 232 -5.98 14.76 -0.28
CA SER A 232 -4.68 14.22 -0.67
C SER A 232 -4.80 12.83 -1.30
N SER A 233 -4.31 12.67 -2.54
CA SER A 233 -4.46 11.43 -3.32
C SER A 233 -4.06 10.17 -2.55
N ASN A 234 -2.79 10.10 -2.11
CA ASN A 234 -2.27 8.91 -1.44
C ASN A 234 -2.93 8.68 -0.07
N THR A 235 -3.28 9.76 0.65
CA THR A 235 -3.98 9.66 1.93
C THR A 235 -5.37 9.07 1.75
N ASN A 236 -6.09 9.56 0.75
CA ASN A 236 -7.41 9.06 0.37
C ASN A 236 -7.35 7.58 0.00
N GLU A 237 -6.36 7.19 -0.80
CA GLU A 237 -6.14 5.80 -1.17
C GLU A 237 -5.81 4.93 0.04
N ILE A 238 -4.97 5.39 0.99
CA ILE A 238 -4.68 4.63 2.22
C ILE A 238 -5.96 4.38 3.02
N MET A 239 -6.84 5.39 3.15
CA MET A 239 -8.13 5.24 3.84
C MET A 239 -9.04 4.25 3.11
N TRP A 240 -9.13 4.36 1.78
CA TRP A 240 -9.91 3.43 0.97
C TRP A 240 -9.37 1.99 1.06
N GLY A 241 -8.07 1.80 0.93
CA GLY A 241 -7.42 0.49 1.07
C GLY A 241 -7.62 -0.14 2.43
N ALA A 242 -7.62 0.65 3.51
CA ALA A 242 -7.99 0.19 4.85
C ALA A 242 -9.43 -0.33 4.90
N LYS A 243 -10.37 0.39 4.27
CA LYS A 243 -11.78 -0.03 4.18
C LYS A 243 -11.94 -1.31 3.36
N VAL A 244 -11.19 -1.45 2.26
CA VAL A 244 -11.17 -2.67 1.45
C VAL A 244 -10.60 -3.83 2.26
N ALA A 245 -9.47 -3.64 2.95
CA ALA A 245 -8.86 -4.67 3.78
C ALA A 245 -9.77 -5.15 4.91
N ALA A 246 -10.49 -4.23 5.56
CA ALA A 246 -11.43 -4.57 6.62
C ALA A 246 -12.59 -5.47 6.14
N ARG A 247 -12.90 -5.45 4.84
CA ARG A 247 -14.02 -6.20 4.25
C ARG A 247 -13.56 -7.45 3.50
N CYS A 248 -12.51 -7.35 2.70
CA CYS A 248 -12.03 -8.44 1.86
C CYS A 248 -11.57 -9.63 2.73
N PRO A 249 -12.21 -10.82 2.60
CA PRO A 249 -11.92 -11.96 3.49
C PRO A 249 -10.46 -12.39 3.48
N TRP A 250 -9.86 -12.46 2.30
CA TRP A 250 -8.50 -12.99 2.12
C TRP A 250 -7.41 -11.99 2.50
N ILE A 251 -7.73 -10.70 2.63
CA ILE A 251 -6.78 -9.73 3.19
C ILE A 251 -6.84 -9.87 4.71
N THR A 252 -6.01 -10.75 5.28
CA THR A 252 -6.02 -11.02 6.74
C THR A 252 -5.00 -10.20 7.51
N CYS A 253 -4.07 -9.55 6.79
CA CYS A 253 -3.04 -8.71 7.37
C CYS A 253 -2.81 -7.47 6.50
N VAL A 254 -2.63 -6.34 7.18
CA VAL A 254 -2.24 -5.06 6.59
C VAL A 254 -0.89 -4.67 7.13
N ILE A 255 0.01 -4.30 6.22
CA ILE A 255 1.30 -3.70 6.54
C ILE A 255 1.28 -2.23 6.12
N ARG A 256 1.46 -1.35 7.09
CA ARG A 256 1.52 0.09 6.87
C ARG A 256 2.98 0.55 6.87
N LEU A 257 3.48 1.03 5.72
CA LEU A 257 4.85 1.56 5.60
C LEU A 257 4.85 3.09 5.52
N SER A 258 5.64 3.75 6.37
CA SER A 258 5.81 5.19 6.32
C SER A 258 7.26 5.57 6.48
N SER A 259 7.70 6.44 5.59
CA SER A 259 8.94 7.18 5.69
C SER A 259 9.02 8.07 6.93
N TYR A 260 10.25 8.34 7.33
CA TYR A 260 10.64 9.30 8.33
C TYR A 260 10.04 10.68 8.02
N GLU A 261 9.51 11.35 9.05
CA GLU A 261 8.96 12.71 8.98
C GLU A 261 7.90 12.93 7.91
N CYS A 262 7.17 11.87 7.52
CA CYS A 262 6.04 12.02 6.61
C CYS A 262 4.84 12.63 7.33
N GLY A 263 4.74 13.97 7.27
CA GLY A 263 3.66 14.73 7.92
C GLY A 263 2.25 14.38 7.44
N MET A 264 2.10 13.93 6.19
CA MET A 264 0.80 13.49 5.66
C MET A 264 0.38 12.13 6.20
N ASP A 265 1.33 11.27 6.57
CA ASP A 265 1.04 9.91 7.04
C ASP A 265 0.75 9.86 8.54
N GLN A 266 1.37 10.75 9.32
CA GLN A 266 1.13 10.88 10.76
C GLN A 266 -0.36 10.89 11.16
N PRO A 267 -1.23 11.76 10.61
CA PRO A 267 -2.63 11.78 11.00
C PRO A 267 -3.43 10.57 10.49
N THR A 268 -2.87 9.78 9.57
CA THR A 268 -3.55 8.62 8.97
C THR A 268 -3.41 7.34 9.77
N TYR A 269 -2.44 7.24 10.69
CA TYR A 269 -2.16 6.01 11.40
C TYR A 269 -3.34 5.52 12.23
N THR A 270 -3.83 6.35 13.14
CA THR A 270 -4.89 5.97 14.07
C THR A 270 -6.19 5.59 13.33
N PRO A 271 -6.68 6.38 12.35
CA PRO A 271 -7.83 5.97 11.56
C PRO A 271 -7.61 4.66 10.80
N THR A 272 -6.48 4.52 10.10
CA THR A 272 -6.15 3.30 9.34
C THR A 272 -6.15 2.06 10.24
N GLN A 273 -5.45 2.14 11.37
CA GLN A 273 -5.38 1.05 12.34
C GLN A 273 -6.77 0.67 12.85
N LYS A 274 -7.57 1.66 13.28
CA LYS A 274 -8.93 1.43 13.78
C LYS A 274 -9.84 0.79 12.74
N ILE A 275 -9.76 1.22 11.47
CA ILE A 275 -10.56 0.64 10.38
C ILE A 275 -10.20 -0.83 10.18
N VAL A 276 -8.91 -1.14 10.12
CA VAL A 276 -8.42 -2.50 9.86
C VAL A 276 -8.76 -3.43 11.03
N GLU A 277 -8.37 -3.05 12.25
CA GLU A 277 -8.54 -3.88 13.45
C GLU A 277 -10.00 -4.08 13.85
N ALA A 278 -10.92 -3.17 13.48
CA ALA A 278 -12.35 -3.32 13.74
C ALA A 278 -12.97 -4.59 13.10
N SER A 279 -12.31 -5.15 12.09
CA SER A 279 -12.72 -6.39 11.42
C SER A 279 -11.99 -7.64 11.93
N GLY A 280 -11.11 -7.51 12.92
CA GLY A 280 -10.20 -8.58 13.35
C GLY A 280 -8.98 -8.77 12.44
N THR A 281 -8.84 -7.99 11.36
CA THR A 281 -7.67 -8.02 10.48
C THR A 281 -6.42 -7.59 11.22
N LEU A 282 -5.32 -8.31 11.02
CA LEU A 282 -4.03 -7.99 11.63
C LEU A 282 -3.49 -6.68 11.04
N PHE A 283 -2.89 -5.83 11.87
CA PHE A 283 -2.29 -4.57 11.46
C PHE A 283 -0.87 -4.42 12.01
N PHE A 284 0.09 -4.20 11.12
CA PHE A 284 1.48 -3.97 11.50
C PHE A 284 2.02 -2.69 10.86
N LYS A 285 2.60 -1.80 11.67
CA LYS A 285 3.14 -0.50 11.23
C LYS A 285 4.66 -0.48 11.21
N PHE A 286 5.26 -0.20 10.07
CA PHE A 286 6.67 0.17 9.95
C PHE A 286 6.75 1.68 9.73
N GLY A 287 6.95 2.41 10.82
CA GLY A 287 7.11 3.87 10.80
C GLY A 287 8.58 4.26 10.86
N ASP A 288 8.88 5.45 10.33
CA ASP A 288 10.23 6.00 10.27
C ASP A 288 11.23 5.02 9.65
N LEU A 289 10.77 4.37 8.57
CA LEU A 289 11.38 3.17 8.03
C LEU A 289 12.76 3.41 7.41
N ASP A 290 12.99 4.59 6.85
CA ASP A 290 14.04 4.88 5.88
C ASP A 290 15.13 5.84 6.37
N SER A 291 14.99 6.45 7.56
CA SER A 291 16.07 7.22 8.18
C SER A 291 17.27 6.36 8.57
N THR A 292 17.04 5.06 8.76
CA THR A 292 18.05 4.05 9.05
C THR A 292 17.69 2.74 8.33
N LYS A 293 18.62 1.77 8.25
CA LYS A 293 18.35 0.43 7.73
C LYS A 293 18.41 -0.63 8.85
N PRO A 294 17.38 -0.74 9.70
CA PRO A 294 17.42 -1.62 10.88
C PRO A 294 17.08 -3.08 10.53
N ALA A 295 17.93 -3.72 9.71
CA ALA A 295 17.69 -5.07 9.16
C ALA A 295 17.35 -6.13 10.24
N GLY A 296 18.05 -6.11 11.38
CA GLY A 296 17.78 -7.04 12.48
C GLY A 296 16.39 -6.87 13.11
N SER A 297 15.92 -5.63 13.25
CA SER A 297 14.59 -5.35 13.78
C SER A 297 13.50 -5.76 12.80
N ILE A 298 13.71 -5.49 11.50
CA ILE A 298 12.79 -5.90 10.43
C ILE A 298 12.60 -7.41 10.44
N LYS A 299 13.69 -8.18 10.49
CA LYS A 299 13.63 -9.65 10.51
C LYS A 299 12.78 -10.21 11.65
N ILE A 300 13.01 -9.76 12.88
CA ILE A 300 12.23 -10.22 14.06
C ILE A 300 10.73 -9.91 13.88
N ARG A 301 10.43 -8.75 13.30
CA ARG A 301 9.05 -8.34 13.04
C ARG A 301 8.40 -9.16 11.94
N VAL A 302 9.13 -9.52 10.88
CA VAL A 302 8.66 -10.43 9.83
C VAL A 302 8.32 -11.80 10.42
N GLU A 303 9.21 -12.37 11.24
CA GLU A 303 8.97 -13.63 11.94
C GLU A 303 7.70 -13.57 12.82
N THR A 304 7.51 -12.44 13.51
CA THR A 304 6.30 -12.18 14.29
C THR A 304 5.06 -12.14 13.40
N ILE A 305 5.08 -11.40 12.30
CA ILE A 305 3.95 -11.30 11.36
C ILE A 305 3.58 -12.70 10.83
N VAL A 306 4.56 -13.49 10.43
CA VAL A 306 4.38 -14.87 9.94
C VAL A 306 3.71 -15.75 11.00
N HIS A 307 4.12 -15.64 12.26
CA HIS A 307 3.50 -16.38 13.36
C HIS A 307 2.01 -16.03 13.53
N TYR A 308 1.66 -14.74 13.55
CA TYR A 308 0.27 -14.30 13.71
C TYR A 308 -0.58 -14.67 12.49
N LEU A 309 -0.03 -14.53 11.28
CA LEU A 309 -0.70 -14.96 10.05
C LEU A 309 -1.04 -16.45 10.07
N ALA A 310 -0.08 -17.30 10.46
CA ALA A 310 -0.30 -18.75 10.56
C ALA A 310 -1.38 -19.10 11.60
N LYS A 311 -1.44 -18.36 12.70
CA LYS A 311 -2.36 -18.63 13.81
C LYS A 311 -3.79 -18.14 13.57
N TYR A 312 -3.98 -16.95 13.00
CA TYR A 312 -5.29 -16.26 13.02
C TYR A 312 -5.94 -16.11 11.65
N SER A 313 -5.23 -16.32 10.54
CA SER A 313 -5.76 -15.98 9.21
C SER A 313 -7.04 -16.74 8.83
N GLN A 314 -7.14 -18.02 9.18
CA GLN A 314 -8.32 -18.83 8.82
C GLN A 314 -9.58 -18.35 9.55
N ASP A 315 -9.46 -18.02 10.83
CA ASP A 315 -10.56 -17.46 11.63
C ASP A 315 -11.02 -16.11 11.07
N ILE A 316 -10.07 -15.24 10.68
CA ILE A 316 -10.36 -13.93 10.08
C ILE A 316 -11.11 -14.10 8.75
N ILE A 317 -10.66 -15.02 7.88
CA ILE A 317 -11.33 -15.32 6.60
C ILE A 317 -12.77 -15.74 6.86
N GLN A 318 -12.99 -16.71 7.75
CA GLN A 318 -14.32 -17.24 8.03
C GLN A 318 -15.24 -16.17 8.64
N GLN A 319 -14.73 -15.37 9.57
CA GLN A 319 -15.48 -14.29 10.21
C GLN A 319 -15.96 -13.25 9.18
N LYS A 320 -15.09 -12.84 8.26
CA LYS A 320 -15.44 -11.87 7.20
C LYS A 320 -16.42 -12.45 6.19
N LEU A 321 -16.24 -13.71 5.78
CA LEU A 321 -17.19 -14.39 4.90
C LEU A 321 -18.60 -14.44 5.50
N ASN A 322 -18.72 -14.64 6.82
CA ASN A 322 -20.01 -14.65 7.52
C ASN A 322 -20.73 -13.28 7.52
N TRP A 323 -20.01 -12.18 7.30
CA TRP A 323 -20.59 -10.84 7.22
C TRP A 323 -21.02 -10.42 5.82
N LEU A 324 -20.48 -11.09 4.80
CA LEU A 324 -20.69 -10.76 3.40
C LEU A 324 -21.83 -11.60 2.80
N SER A 325 -22.36 -11.11 1.69
CA SER A 325 -23.33 -11.84 0.88
C SER A 325 -22.70 -13.14 0.35
N PRO A 326 -23.44 -14.26 0.28
CA PRO A 326 -22.92 -15.51 -0.26
C PRO A 326 -22.59 -15.44 -1.76
N LYS A 327 -23.00 -14.37 -2.45
CA LYS A 327 -22.74 -14.14 -3.88
C LYS A 327 -21.34 -13.57 -4.11
N CYS A 328 -20.31 -14.31 -3.70
CA CYS A 328 -18.93 -13.91 -3.95
C CYS A 328 -18.62 -13.94 -5.47
N PRO A 329 -18.07 -12.85 -6.05
CA PRO A 329 -17.71 -12.82 -7.46
C PRO A 329 -16.37 -13.51 -7.76
N LEU A 330 -15.59 -13.85 -6.73
CA LEU A 330 -14.34 -14.60 -6.90
C LEU A 330 -14.62 -16.11 -6.93
N PRO A 331 -13.86 -16.88 -7.72
CA PRO A 331 -14.01 -18.32 -7.76
C PRO A 331 -13.67 -18.92 -6.38
N MET A 332 -14.63 -19.64 -5.82
CA MET A 332 -14.51 -20.23 -4.49
C MET A 332 -14.18 -21.72 -4.58
N ALA A 333 -13.45 -22.24 -3.59
CA ALA A 333 -13.27 -23.67 -3.42
C ALA A 333 -14.64 -24.38 -3.38
N PRO A 334 -14.80 -25.55 -4.02
CA PRO A 334 -15.98 -26.38 -3.80
C PRO A 334 -16.10 -26.65 -2.29
N GLN A 335 -17.21 -26.25 -1.67
CA GLN A 335 -17.47 -26.67 -0.30
C GLN A 335 -17.57 -28.20 -0.31
N GLU A 336 -16.64 -28.89 0.37
CA GLU A 336 -16.81 -30.31 0.67
C GLU A 336 -18.14 -30.43 1.41
N ARG A 337 -19.13 -31.06 0.77
CA ARG A 337 -20.37 -31.42 1.43
C ARG A 337 -20.01 -32.36 2.56
N THR A 338 -20.00 -31.85 3.79
CA THR A 338 -19.99 -32.71 4.96
C THR A 338 -21.20 -33.64 4.82
N PRO A 339 -21.06 -34.97 4.83
CA PRO A 339 -22.22 -35.84 4.79
C PRO A 339 -23.07 -35.49 6.00
N SER A 340 -24.33 -35.12 5.78
CA SER A 340 -25.27 -34.98 6.88
C SER A 340 -25.23 -36.29 7.66
N SER A 341 -24.78 -36.25 8.90
CA SER A 341 -24.95 -37.38 9.80
C SER A 341 -26.45 -37.50 10.08
N THR A 342 -27.15 -38.23 9.22
CA THR A 342 -28.42 -38.84 9.57
C THR A 342 -28.13 -39.76 10.74
N VAL A 343 -28.38 -39.25 11.94
CA VAL A 343 -28.49 -40.04 13.16
C VAL A 343 -29.67 -40.98 12.96
N VAL A 344 -29.37 -42.23 12.62
CA VAL A 344 -30.35 -43.31 12.67
C VAL A 344 -30.52 -43.67 14.15
N PRO A 345 -31.74 -43.65 14.73
CA PRO A 345 -31.94 -44.08 16.10
C PRO A 345 -31.72 -45.61 16.17
N ALA A 346 -30.88 -46.05 17.10
CA ALA A 346 -30.72 -47.47 17.38
C ALA A 346 -31.97 -48.00 18.09
N GLU A 347 -32.65 -48.96 17.47
CA GLU A 347 -33.73 -49.73 18.09
C GLU A 347 -33.18 -50.61 19.22
N THR A 348 -33.86 -50.53 20.36
CA THR A 348 -33.66 -51.38 21.53
C THR A 348 -34.13 -52.81 21.28
N GLY A 349 -33.24 -53.80 21.42
CA GLY A 349 -33.58 -55.21 21.42
C GLY A 349 -32.65 -56.00 22.36
N ALA A 350 -33.23 -56.69 23.33
CA ALA A 350 -32.58 -57.34 24.45
C ALA A 350 -32.15 -58.80 24.18
N VAL A 351 -30.96 -59.16 24.71
CA VAL A 351 -30.54 -60.43 25.35
C VAL A 351 -30.58 -61.75 24.55
N VAL A 352 -29.41 -62.42 24.40
CA VAL A 352 -29.13 -63.79 24.92
C VAL A 352 -27.61 -63.95 25.20
N VAL A 353 -27.31 -64.65 26.30
CA VAL A 353 -26.02 -64.95 26.93
C VAL A 353 -25.40 -66.27 26.43
N ALA A 354 -24.07 -66.30 26.25
CA ALA A 354 -23.12 -67.40 26.51
C ALA A 354 -21.75 -66.94 25.97
N GLY A 355 -20.57 -67.09 26.57
CA GLY A 355 -20.03 -67.81 27.72
C GLY A 355 -18.50 -67.87 27.49
N GLU A 356 -17.72 -67.99 28.57
CA GLU A 356 -16.27 -68.32 28.60
C GLU A 356 -15.23 -67.17 28.51
N THR A 357 -14.74 -66.80 29.71
CA THR A 357 -13.36 -66.38 30.03
C THR A 357 -12.59 -67.62 30.54
N PRO A 358 -11.27 -67.63 30.91
CA PRO A 358 -10.34 -66.50 31.18
C PRO A 358 -8.86 -66.69 30.78
N ALA A 359 -8.06 -65.62 30.91
CA ALA A 359 -6.69 -65.54 31.49
C ALA A 359 -5.98 -64.28 30.92
N ALA A 360 -5.86 -63.19 31.69
CA ALA A 360 -4.78 -62.91 32.64
C ALA A 360 -3.44 -62.54 31.96
N GLU A 361 -3.01 -61.27 32.04
CA GLU A 361 -1.84 -60.88 32.84
C GLU A 361 -1.74 -59.35 33.00
N ARG A 362 -1.38 -58.91 34.21
CA ARG A 362 -1.08 -57.54 34.65
C ARG A 362 0.35 -57.21 34.15
N ALA A 363 0.85 -55.97 34.00
CA ALA A 363 1.01 -54.94 35.00
C ALA A 363 2.01 -53.88 34.47
N ARG A 364 1.89 -52.63 34.97
CA ARG A 364 3.00 -51.68 35.32
C ARG A 364 3.82 -51.09 34.16
N HIS A 365 4.42 -49.90 34.25
CA HIS A 365 4.34 -48.66 35.03
C HIS A 365 5.53 -47.82 34.50
N SER A 366 5.45 -46.50 34.63
CA SER A 366 6.60 -45.56 34.70
C SER A 366 7.39 -45.35 33.39
N GLN A 367 8.17 -44.29 33.18
CA GLN A 367 8.30 -42.92 33.68
C GLN A 367 9.39 -42.32 32.77
N LEU A 368 9.32 -41.00 32.55
CA LEU A 368 10.42 -40.03 32.44
C LEU A 368 11.83 -40.55 32.08
N GLY A 369 12.43 -39.95 31.05
CA GLY A 369 13.88 -39.95 30.90
C GLY A 369 14.41 -39.25 29.64
N VAL A 370 14.97 -38.05 29.87
CA VAL A 370 15.90 -37.23 29.04
C VAL A 370 15.29 -36.38 27.94
#